data_AF-A0AAE1GYG6-F1
#
_entry.id   AF-A0AAE1GYG6-F1
#
_cell.length_a   1.000
_cell.length_b   1.000
_cell.length_c   1.000
_cell.angle_alpha   90.00
_cell.angle_beta   90.00
_cell.angle_gamma   90.00
#
_symmetry.space_group_name_H-M   'P 1'
#
loop_
_entity.id
_entity.type
_entity.pdbx_description
1 polymer ?
#
loop_
_entity_poly.entity_id
_entity_poly.type
_entity_poly.pdbx_seq_one_letter_code
_entity_poly.pdbx_strand_id
1 'polypeptide(L)'
;MGQRGVSFKKVDKLLVGLNVLYPELPKSHTVLLKSPNLDESDFVNIGEGLLWYKGLAANLEQRLTAEYLLTHDEIVVDINIDGLDLFKSAKLCFWPILGCLKGQRAPFIIACYCGEGHPDDLETFLQQFIEEASDLQENGFEFASTKFPFQLRNFILDAPARALIKCCVGHTGKVQLYNRIVFVGVEEAGELQTDDSFLRREQPDHHKGTSPLERDLEIPMVSAFRLDSMHLLHSGVFKRWVLYLLGDLHRKETAEETHIREMNRAAGVRQPRFRPQGKISAAAKNSINNTILEIAPSVPSDFNRRPRSLLYVHFFKSTEWRRMLLYDGIRIFKNNIPPNAFKNFLLLHCGSYILSSPQLVRDERMITAAELILNEFVASSV
;
A
#
# COMPACT_ATOMS: atom_id res chain seq x y z
N MET A 1 -6.36 24.57 -3.39
CA MET A 1 -6.97 25.09 -2.14
C MET A 1 -7.72 23.94 -1.50
N GLY A 2 -7.35 23.52 -0.30
CA GLY A 2 -8.07 22.45 0.39
C GLY A 2 -9.43 22.98 0.85
N GLN A 3 -10.52 22.48 0.28
CA GLN A 3 -11.84 22.71 0.85
C GLN A 3 -11.84 22.12 2.26
N ARG A 4 -11.75 22.99 3.29
CA ARG A 4 -12.13 22.61 4.64
C ARG A 4 -13.63 22.32 4.59
N GLY A 5 -14.01 21.08 4.89
CA GLY A 5 -15.41 20.70 4.98
C GLY A 5 -16.19 21.63 5.91
N VAL A 6 -17.47 21.85 5.62
CA VAL A 6 -18.38 22.62 6.47
C VAL A 6 -18.63 21.79 7.74
N SER A 7 -18.50 22.38 8.92
CA SER A 7 -18.76 21.65 10.16
C SER A 7 -20.25 21.30 10.30
N PHE A 8 -20.56 20.13 10.85
CA PHE A 8 -21.94 19.69 11.08
C PHE A 8 -22.76 20.70 11.89
N LYS A 9 -22.15 21.37 12.89
CA LYS A 9 -22.80 22.48 13.63
C LYS A 9 -23.22 23.65 12.73
N LYS A 10 -22.50 23.94 11.65
CA LYS A 10 -22.88 24.97 10.68
C LYS A 10 -23.98 24.49 9.75
N VAL A 11 -23.96 23.21 9.37
CA VAL A 11 -25.03 22.56 8.61
C VAL A 11 -26.33 22.60 9.41
N ASP A 12 -26.31 22.24 10.70
CA ASP A 12 -27.48 22.31 11.59
C ASP A 12 -28.05 23.72 11.69
N LYS A 13 -27.20 24.73 11.92
CA LYS A 13 -27.64 26.13 11.98
C LYS A 13 -28.28 26.59 10.66
N LEU A 14 -27.72 26.17 9.53
CA LEU A 14 -28.28 26.47 8.22
C LEU A 14 -29.63 25.77 8.02
N LEU A 15 -29.72 24.50 8.37
CA LEU A 15 -30.95 23.70 8.27
C LEU A 15 -32.06 24.25 9.16
N VAL A 16 -31.75 24.68 10.38
CA VAL A 16 -32.74 25.36 11.25
C VAL A 16 -33.24 26.66 10.60
N GLY A 17 -32.35 27.45 9.98
CA GLY A 17 -32.74 28.66 9.26
C GLY A 17 -33.57 28.39 8.01
N LEU A 18 -33.19 27.38 7.22
CA LEU A 18 -33.90 26.98 6.00
C LEU A 18 -35.25 26.32 6.30
N ASN A 19 -35.37 25.59 7.41
CA ASN A 19 -36.62 24.95 7.82
C ASN A 19 -37.76 25.96 8.05
N VAL A 20 -37.44 27.23 8.35
CA VAL A 20 -38.45 28.31 8.45
C VAL A 20 -39.12 28.57 7.11
N LEU A 21 -38.38 28.47 6.01
CA LEU A 21 -38.88 28.69 4.64
C LEU A 21 -39.35 27.40 3.97
N TYR A 22 -38.78 26.27 4.39
CA TYR A 22 -38.99 24.94 3.82
C TYR A 22 -39.22 23.92 4.96
N PRO A 23 -40.44 23.85 5.53
CA PRO A 23 -40.74 23.03 6.70
C PRO A 23 -40.43 21.54 6.53
N GLU A 24 -40.36 21.05 5.29
CA GLU A 24 -40.00 19.69 4.89
C GLU A 24 -38.51 19.36 5.07
N LEU A 25 -37.63 20.37 5.15
CA LEU A 25 -36.20 20.16 5.37
C LEU A 25 -35.93 19.78 6.84
N PRO A 26 -35.16 18.73 7.14
CA PRO A 26 -34.85 18.37 8.52
C PRO A 26 -34.01 19.44 9.21
N LYS A 27 -34.20 19.60 10.52
CA LYS A 27 -33.48 20.61 11.33
C LYS A 27 -32.06 20.22 11.72
N SER A 28 -31.65 18.97 11.46
CA SER A 28 -30.35 18.42 11.83
C SER A 28 -29.72 17.67 10.65
N HIS A 29 -28.40 17.78 10.53
CA HIS A 29 -27.58 17.06 9.57
C HIS A 29 -27.71 15.54 9.74
N THR A 30 -27.92 15.04 10.95
CA THR A 30 -28.11 13.59 11.18
C THR A 30 -29.35 13.05 10.47
N VAL A 31 -30.45 13.80 10.52
CA VAL A 31 -31.70 13.45 9.84
C VAL A 31 -31.60 13.72 8.34
N LEU A 32 -30.92 14.81 7.94
CA LEU A 32 -30.62 15.10 6.54
C LEU A 32 -29.81 13.98 5.88
N LEU A 33 -28.80 13.47 6.58
CA LEU A 33 -27.89 12.43 6.11
C LEU A 33 -28.43 11.02 6.34
N LYS A 34 -29.61 10.89 6.98
CA LYS A 34 -30.23 9.60 7.36
C LYS A 34 -29.21 8.67 8.04
N SER A 35 -28.39 9.21 8.95
CA SER A 35 -27.40 8.39 9.65
C SER A 35 -28.14 7.27 10.39
N PRO A 36 -27.74 5.99 10.21
CA PRO A 36 -28.38 4.90 10.94
C PRO A 36 -28.21 5.11 12.45
N ASN A 37 -29.25 4.82 13.22
CA ASN A 37 -29.15 4.71 14.67
C ASN A 37 -28.48 3.37 14.94
N LEU A 38 -27.19 3.39 15.27
CA LEU A 38 -26.47 2.21 15.74
C LEU A 38 -26.59 2.17 17.26
N ASP A 39 -26.95 1.00 17.79
CA ASP A 39 -27.03 0.72 19.23
C ASP A 39 -25.73 0.05 19.71
N GLU A 40 -25.47 0.05 21.01
CA GLU A 40 -24.27 -0.60 21.57
C GLU A 40 -24.18 -2.10 21.22
N SER A 41 -25.32 -2.76 20.99
CA SER A 41 -25.40 -4.15 20.55
C SER A 41 -24.86 -4.40 19.14
N ASP A 42 -24.71 -3.35 18.32
CA ASP A 42 -24.16 -3.46 16.96
C ASP A 42 -22.62 -3.55 16.97
N PHE A 43 -21.99 -3.50 18.15
CA PHE A 43 -20.55 -3.51 18.31
C PHE A 43 -20.07 -4.74 19.10
N VAL A 44 -18.93 -5.29 18.67
CA VAL A 44 -18.19 -6.32 19.39
C VAL A 44 -16.97 -5.69 20.05
N ASN A 45 -16.77 -5.97 21.34
CA ASN A 45 -15.59 -5.51 22.07
C ASN A 45 -14.37 -6.35 21.71
N ILE A 46 -13.26 -5.68 21.38
CA ILE A 46 -11.95 -6.31 21.13
C ILE A 46 -10.93 -5.57 21.98
N GLY A 47 -10.65 -6.11 23.17
CA GLY A 47 -9.90 -5.41 24.21
C GLY A 47 -10.61 -4.11 24.60
N GLU A 48 -9.90 -2.98 24.48
CA GLU A 48 -10.43 -1.63 24.71
C GLU A 48 -11.03 -0.98 23.44
N GLY A 49 -11.07 -1.70 22.32
CA GLY A 49 -11.61 -1.22 21.05
C GLY A 49 -12.97 -1.82 20.70
N LEU A 50 -13.63 -1.22 19.72
CA LEU A 50 -14.95 -1.61 19.23
C LEU A 50 -14.88 -2.00 17.76
N LEU A 51 -15.47 -3.14 17.42
CA LEU A 51 -15.67 -3.61 16.04
C LEU A 51 -17.14 -3.44 15.66
N TRP A 52 -17.40 -2.73 14.57
CA TRP A 52 -18.69 -2.72 13.90
C TRP A 52 -18.64 -3.58 12.64
N TYR A 53 -19.66 -4.40 12.44
CA TYR A 53 -19.76 -5.30 11.28
C TYR A 53 -21.01 -4.96 10.45
N LYS A 54 -20.81 -4.68 9.16
CA LYS A 54 -21.90 -4.48 8.18
C LYS A 54 -22.19 -5.75 7.38
N GLY A 55 -21.13 -6.45 7.00
CA GLY A 55 -21.21 -7.69 6.23
C GLY A 55 -21.05 -7.54 4.71
N LEU A 56 -20.66 -8.64 4.08
CA LEU A 56 -20.52 -8.79 2.65
C LEU A 56 -21.88 -8.75 1.95
N ALA A 57 -22.82 -9.59 2.38
CA ALA A 57 -24.14 -9.75 1.77
C ALA A 57 -24.92 -8.43 1.72
N ALA A 58 -24.94 -7.69 2.84
CA ALA A 58 -25.59 -6.38 2.92
C ALA A 58 -24.97 -5.33 1.98
N ASN A 59 -23.66 -5.43 1.70
CA ASN A 59 -23.01 -4.56 0.72
C ASN A 59 -23.26 -5.03 -0.72
N LEU A 60 -23.28 -6.35 -0.96
CA LEU A 60 -23.55 -6.94 -2.27
C LEU A 60 -24.96 -6.60 -2.74
N GLU A 61 -25.98 -6.75 -1.89
CA GLU A 61 -27.37 -6.41 -2.20
C GLU A 61 -27.53 -4.95 -2.69
N GLN A 62 -26.77 -4.03 -2.08
CA GLN A 62 -26.81 -2.60 -2.43
C GLN A 62 -26.01 -2.24 -3.67
N ARG A 63 -25.07 -3.10 -4.10
CA ARG A 63 -24.05 -2.76 -5.12
C ARG A 63 -24.13 -3.58 -6.39
N LEU A 64 -24.67 -4.78 -6.31
CA LEU A 64 -24.87 -5.61 -7.47
C LEU A 64 -25.96 -5.01 -8.36
N THR A 65 -25.66 -4.99 -9.65
CA THR A 65 -26.61 -4.59 -10.69
C THR A 65 -26.80 -5.77 -11.64
N ALA A 66 -27.94 -5.83 -12.33
CA ALA A 66 -28.16 -6.82 -13.37
C ALA A 66 -27.05 -6.78 -14.44
N GLU A 67 -26.52 -5.58 -14.77
CA GLU A 67 -25.41 -5.40 -15.70
C GLU A 67 -24.11 -6.07 -15.21
N TYR A 68 -23.79 -5.94 -13.93
CA TYR A 68 -22.62 -6.59 -13.35
C TYR A 68 -22.71 -8.12 -13.48
N LEU A 69 -23.89 -8.68 -13.18
CA LEU A 69 -24.13 -10.13 -13.20
C LEU A 69 -24.25 -10.69 -14.63
N LEU A 70 -24.70 -9.90 -15.60
CA LEU A 70 -24.68 -10.28 -17.02
C LEU A 70 -23.27 -10.33 -17.60
N THR A 71 -22.34 -9.58 -17.01
CA THR A 71 -20.94 -9.51 -17.46
C THR A 71 -20.01 -10.44 -16.68
N HIS A 72 -20.46 -10.96 -15.54
CA HIS A 72 -19.70 -11.82 -14.65
C HIS A 72 -20.55 -12.98 -14.17
N ASP A 73 -20.16 -14.21 -14.50
CA ASP A 73 -20.82 -15.43 -14.03
C ASP A 73 -20.61 -15.70 -12.53
N GLU A 74 -19.77 -14.92 -11.86
CA GLU A 74 -19.37 -15.07 -10.46
C GLU A 74 -19.16 -13.70 -9.78
N ILE A 75 -19.53 -13.62 -8.50
CA ILE A 75 -19.29 -12.46 -7.65
C ILE A 75 -17.89 -12.56 -7.04
N VAL A 76 -16.96 -11.81 -7.60
CA VAL A 76 -15.57 -11.79 -7.17
C VAL A 76 -15.25 -10.51 -6.40
N VAL A 77 -14.72 -10.64 -5.17
CA VAL A 77 -14.40 -9.53 -4.28
C VAL A 77 -12.90 -9.50 -3.95
N ASP A 78 -12.28 -8.33 -4.08
CA ASP A 78 -10.95 -8.04 -3.53
C ASP A 78 -11.10 -7.39 -2.14
N ILE A 79 -10.23 -7.77 -1.21
CA ILE A 79 -10.23 -7.35 0.19
C ILE A 79 -9.02 -6.46 0.49
N ASN A 80 -9.24 -5.40 1.27
CA ASN A 80 -8.19 -4.57 1.86
C ASN A 80 -8.43 -4.47 3.38
N ILE A 81 -7.36 -4.63 4.15
CA ILE A 81 -7.37 -4.50 5.61
C ILE A 81 -6.12 -3.73 6.00
N ASP A 82 -6.25 -2.44 6.30
CA ASP A 82 -5.12 -1.58 6.65
C ASP A 82 -5.48 -0.68 7.84
N GLY A 83 -4.49 -0.32 8.64
CA GLY A 83 -4.63 0.63 9.74
C GLY A 83 -4.55 2.09 9.28
N LEU A 84 -5.38 2.94 9.90
CA LEU A 84 -5.42 4.39 9.70
C LEU A 84 -5.44 5.09 11.06
N ASP A 85 -4.46 5.95 11.32
CA ASP A 85 -4.49 6.83 12.49
C ASP A 85 -5.60 7.89 12.34
N LEU A 86 -6.50 7.97 13.33
CA LEU A 86 -7.56 8.97 13.34
C LEU A 86 -7.05 10.37 13.67
N PHE A 87 -6.08 10.42 14.58
CA PHE A 87 -5.49 11.66 15.06
C PHE A 87 -3.98 11.53 15.08
N LYS A 88 -3.27 12.60 14.69
CA LYS A 88 -1.79 12.61 14.70
C LYS A 88 -1.18 12.53 16.10
N SER A 89 -1.97 12.82 17.14
CA SER A 89 -1.52 12.95 18.53
C SER A 89 -2.12 11.92 19.47
N ALA A 90 -3.09 11.11 19.02
CA ALA A 90 -3.70 10.06 19.82
C ALA A 90 -3.40 8.70 19.17
N LYS A 91 -3.36 7.64 19.97
CA LYS A 91 -3.13 6.27 19.49
C LYS A 91 -4.37 5.62 18.87
N LEU A 92 -5.46 6.37 18.75
CA LEU A 92 -6.72 5.86 18.22
C LEU A 92 -6.57 5.61 16.71
N CYS A 93 -6.82 4.38 16.29
CA CYS A 93 -6.70 3.93 14.92
C CYS A 93 -8.01 3.29 14.44
N PHE A 94 -8.30 3.45 13.15
CA PHE A 94 -9.31 2.68 12.44
C PHE A 94 -8.66 1.53 11.68
N TRP A 95 -9.26 0.35 11.75
CA TRP A 95 -8.92 -0.82 10.95
C TRP A 95 -10.17 -1.31 10.22
N PRO A 96 -10.47 -0.78 9.02
CA PRO A 96 -11.54 -1.28 8.20
C PRO A 96 -11.17 -2.60 7.51
N ILE A 97 -12.17 -3.46 7.35
CA ILE A 97 -12.19 -4.51 6.33
C ILE A 97 -12.97 -3.93 5.16
N LEU A 98 -12.30 -3.71 4.04
CA LEU A 98 -12.88 -3.15 2.83
C LEU A 98 -13.02 -4.23 1.77
N GLY A 99 -14.14 -4.21 1.04
CA GLY A 99 -14.38 -5.03 -0.14
C GLY A 99 -14.44 -4.18 -1.41
N CYS A 100 -14.05 -4.74 -2.55
CA CYS A 100 -14.27 -4.14 -3.86
C CYS A 100 -14.63 -5.22 -4.88
N LEU A 101 -15.74 -5.04 -5.58
CA LEU A 101 -16.13 -5.93 -6.68
C LEU A 101 -15.12 -5.86 -7.82
N LYS A 102 -14.81 -7.02 -8.41
CA LYS A 102 -13.93 -7.13 -9.57
C LYS A 102 -14.40 -6.23 -10.71
N GLY A 103 -13.51 -5.41 -11.26
CA GLY A 103 -13.83 -4.49 -12.34
C GLY A 103 -14.49 -3.17 -11.89
N GLN A 104 -14.91 -3.06 -10.63
CA GLN A 104 -15.31 -1.79 -10.04
C GLN A 104 -14.13 -1.06 -9.39
N ARG A 105 -14.32 0.22 -9.06
CA ARG A 105 -13.27 1.08 -8.46
C ARG A 105 -13.65 1.65 -7.09
N ALA A 106 -14.89 1.43 -6.66
CA ALA A 106 -15.45 2.02 -5.45
C ALA A 106 -15.51 0.95 -4.34
N PRO A 107 -14.58 0.95 -3.37
CA PRO A 107 -14.64 0.01 -2.26
C PRO A 107 -15.87 0.27 -1.36
N PHE A 108 -16.19 -0.72 -0.52
CA PHE A 108 -17.18 -0.65 0.54
C PHE A 108 -16.61 -1.15 1.86
N ILE A 109 -17.18 -0.67 2.97
CA ILE A 109 -16.82 -1.11 4.32
C ILE A 109 -17.64 -2.36 4.64
N ILE A 110 -16.94 -3.47 4.89
CA ILE A 110 -17.50 -4.72 5.40
C ILE A 110 -17.52 -4.69 6.93
N ALA A 111 -16.42 -4.25 7.54
CA ALA A 111 -16.27 -4.09 8.97
C ALA A 111 -15.37 -2.90 9.29
N CYS A 112 -15.45 -2.38 10.52
CA CYS A 112 -14.59 -1.30 10.98
C CYS A 112 -14.28 -1.45 12.47
N TYR A 113 -13.02 -1.70 12.80
CA TYR A 113 -12.52 -1.64 14.17
C TYR A 113 -12.00 -0.24 14.52
N CYS A 114 -12.29 0.24 15.72
CA CYS A 114 -11.76 1.47 16.28
C CYS A 114 -11.22 1.20 17.70
N GLY A 115 -9.95 1.48 17.94
CA GLY A 115 -9.33 1.31 19.25
C GLY A 115 -7.93 1.90 19.31
N GLU A 116 -7.25 1.75 20.44
CA GLU A 116 -5.86 2.18 20.57
C GLU A 116 -4.92 1.14 19.92
N GLY A 117 -4.46 1.40 18.70
CA GLY A 117 -3.57 0.51 17.96
C GLY A 117 -4.27 -0.43 16.98
N HIS A 118 -3.63 -1.55 16.68
CA HIS A 118 -4.21 -2.60 15.82
C HIS A 118 -5.09 -3.53 16.65
N PRO A 119 -6.04 -4.27 16.04
CA PRO A 119 -6.78 -5.30 16.76
C PRO A 119 -5.79 -6.33 17.33
N ASP A 120 -5.76 -6.47 18.66
CA ASP A 120 -4.85 -7.39 19.36
C ASP A 120 -5.32 -8.84 19.25
N ASP A 121 -6.63 -9.05 19.19
CA ASP A 121 -7.25 -10.35 18.97
C ASP A 121 -7.72 -10.46 17.52
N LEU A 122 -6.89 -11.13 16.71
CA LEU A 122 -7.15 -11.35 15.29
C LEU A 122 -8.32 -12.32 15.05
N GLU A 123 -8.56 -13.27 15.96
CA GLU A 123 -9.64 -14.24 15.84
C GLU A 123 -10.98 -13.52 15.94
N THR A 124 -11.20 -12.75 17.02
CA THR A 124 -12.43 -11.96 17.19
C THR A 124 -12.59 -10.89 16.10
N PHE A 125 -11.48 -10.29 15.64
CA PHE A 125 -11.53 -9.27 14.58
C PHE A 125 -12.03 -9.81 13.23
N LEU A 126 -11.66 -11.05 12.88
CA LEU A 126 -12.02 -11.65 11.59
C LEU A 126 -13.22 -12.59 11.66
N GLN A 127 -13.69 -12.97 12.85
CA GLN A 127 -14.70 -14.01 13.03
C GLN A 127 -15.96 -13.80 12.17
N GLN A 128 -16.66 -12.67 12.32
CA GLN A 128 -17.89 -12.41 11.56
C GLN A 128 -17.64 -12.34 10.04
N PHE A 129 -16.47 -11.85 9.63
CA PHE A 129 -16.07 -11.83 8.23
C PHE A 129 -15.86 -13.23 7.66
N ILE A 130 -15.20 -14.11 8.42
CA ILE A 130 -14.92 -15.49 8.04
C ILE A 130 -16.21 -16.30 7.98
N GLU A 131 -17.06 -16.20 8.99
CA GLU A 131 -18.33 -16.94 9.04
C GLU A 131 -19.21 -16.59 7.84
N GLU A 132 -19.37 -15.30 7.52
CA GLU A 132 -20.17 -14.87 6.37
C GLU A 132 -19.49 -15.19 5.02
N ALA A 133 -18.18 -15.02 4.91
CA ALA A 133 -17.46 -15.35 3.68
C ALA A 133 -17.51 -16.86 3.39
N SER A 134 -17.40 -17.70 4.42
CA SER A 134 -17.50 -19.16 4.31
C SER A 134 -18.88 -19.57 3.83
N ASP A 135 -19.94 -19.03 4.44
CA ASP A 135 -21.33 -19.26 4.00
C ASP A 135 -21.51 -18.84 2.54
N LEU A 136 -21.02 -17.67 2.14
CA LEU A 136 -21.12 -17.21 0.75
C LEU A 136 -20.31 -18.10 -0.22
N GLN A 137 -19.15 -18.63 0.18
CA GLN A 137 -18.37 -19.54 -0.67
C GLN A 137 -19.07 -20.90 -0.87
N GLU A 138 -19.73 -21.43 0.16
CA GLU A 138 -20.47 -22.70 0.09
C GLU A 138 -21.84 -22.52 -0.59
N ASN A 139 -22.56 -21.48 -0.19
CA ASN A 139 -23.95 -21.24 -0.52
C ASN A 139 -24.15 -20.13 -1.55
N GLY A 140 -23.11 -19.53 -2.13
CA GLY A 140 -23.24 -18.44 -3.11
C GLY A 140 -24.04 -17.25 -2.59
N PHE A 141 -24.40 -16.34 -3.50
CA PHE A 141 -25.25 -15.20 -3.20
C PHE A 141 -26.49 -15.21 -4.11
N GLU A 142 -27.68 -15.06 -3.52
CA GLU A 142 -28.93 -15.00 -4.27
C GLU A 142 -29.26 -13.55 -4.66
N PHE A 143 -29.42 -13.30 -5.96
CA PHE A 143 -29.86 -12.02 -6.50
C PHE A 143 -30.94 -12.23 -7.55
N ALA A 144 -32.09 -11.57 -7.40
CA ALA A 144 -33.25 -11.71 -8.29
C ALA A 144 -33.64 -13.19 -8.54
N SER A 145 -33.67 -14.00 -7.48
CA SER A 145 -33.98 -15.45 -7.52
C SER A 145 -32.99 -16.29 -8.34
N THR A 146 -31.81 -15.77 -8.63
CA THR A 146 -30.71 -16.50 -9.26
C THR A 146 -29.54 -16.58 -8.31
N LYS A 147 -28.95 -17.77 -8.19
CA LYS A 147 -27.82 -18.04 -7.30
C LYS A 147 -26.50 -17.84 -8.06
N PHE A 148 -25.63 -16.98 -7.55
CA PHE A 148 -24.33 -16.69 -8.14
C PHE A 148 -23.22 -17.22 -7.24
N PRO A 149 -22.20 -17.90 -7.79
CA PRO A 149 -20.99 -18.25 -7.03
C PRO A 149 -20.30 -17.00 -6.47
N PHE A 150 -19.61 -17.17 -5.35
CA PHE A 150 -18.89 -16.10 -4.67
C PHE A 150 -17.44 -16.51 -4.41
N GLN A 151 -16.51 -15.56 -4.64
CA GLN A 151 -15.09 -15.78 -4.42
C GLN A 151 -14.39 -14.54 -3.86
N LEU A 152 -13.57 -14.75 -2.83
CA LEU A 152 -12.53 -13.81 -2.42
C LEU A 152 -11.27 -14.02 -3.28
N ARG A 153 -10.84 -12.98 -4.01
CA ARG A 153 -9.77 -13.11 -5.00
C ARG A 153 -8.42 -12.61 -4.53
N ASN A 154 -8.35 -11.38 -4.03
CA ASN A 154 -7.10 -10.75 -3.65
C ASN A 154 -7.20 -10.10 -2.28
N PHE A 155 -6.13 -10.22 -1.50
CA PHE A 155 -5.90 -9.47 -0.27
C PHE A 155 -4.81 -8.43 -0.53
N ILE A 156 -5.20 -7.16 -0.61
CA ILE A 156 -4.32 -6.02 -0.92
C ILE A 156 -4.07 -5.27 0.39
N LEU A 157 -2.95 -5.56 1.06
CA LEU A 157 -2.61 -4.98 2.36
C LEU A 157 -1.20 -4.38 2.32
N ASP A 158 -0.96 -3.37 3.15
CA ASP A 158 0.38 -2.85 3.37
C ASP A 158 1.28 -3.88 4.09
N ALA A 159 2.59 -3.62 4.17
CA ALA A 159 3.52 -4.61 4.70
C ALA A 159 3.29 -4.96 6.20
N PRO A 160 3.05 -4.00 7.10
CA PRO A 160 2.65 -4.28 8.48
C PRO A 160 1.33 -5.06 8.61
N ALA A 161 0.25 -4.61 7.97
CA ALA A 161 -1.06 -5.24 8.05
C ALA A 161 -1.04 -6.63 7.43
N ARG A 162 -0.37 -6.81 6.28
CA ARG A 162 -0.17 -8.14 5.68
C ARG A 162 0.54 -9.09 6.63
N ALA A 163 1.57 -8.65 7.36
CA ALA A 163 2.28 -9.51 8.29
C ALA A 163 1.41 -9.91 9.50
N LEU A 164 0.60 -8.97 10.01
CA LEU A 164 -0.37 -9.23 11.08
C LEU A 164 -1.42 -10.26 10.63
N ILE A 165 -2.11 -10.00 9.51
CA ILE A 165 -3.18 -10.86 9.00
C ILE A 165 -2.65 -12.24 8.59
N LYS A 166 -1.43 -12.32 8.05
CA LYS A 166 -0.77 -13.59 7.72
C LYS A 166 -0.18 -14.33 8.92
N CYS A 167 -0.21 -13.76 10.12
CA CYS A 167 0.47 -14.28 11.31
C CYS A 167 1.96 -14.58 11.04
N CYS A 168 2.66 -13.69 10.31
CA CYS A 168 4.05 -13.90 9.91
C CYS A 168 4.98 -12.75 10.33
N VAL A 169 6.28 -12.96 10.18
CA VAL A 169 7.29 -11.94 10.45
C VAL A 169 7.19 -10.83 9.40
N GLY A 170 7.11 -9.58 9.88
CA GLY A 170 7.03 -8.41 9.01
C GLY A 170 8.30 -8.17 8.20
N HIS A 171 8.23 -7.23 7.27
CA HIS A 171 9.32 -6.84 6.35
C HIS A 171 10.62 -6.34 7.02
N THR A 172 10.60 -6.13 8.34
CA THR A 172 11.75 -5.77 9.18
C THR A 172 12.28 -6.95 10.00
N GLY A 173 11.83 -8.18 9.70
CA GLY A 173 12.32 -9.41 10.29
C GLY A 173 13.85 -9.44 10.27
N LYS A 174 14.43 -9.54 11.46
CA LYS A 174 15.86 -9.54 11.70
C LYS A 174 16.20 -10.85 12.38
N VAL A 175 17.15 -11.59 11.84
CA VAL A 175 17.72 -12.71 12.55
C VAL A 175 18.85 -12.17 13.43
N GLN A 176 18.84 -12.50 14.71
CA GLN A 176 19.91 -12.16 15.62
C GLN A 176 20.96 -13.28 15.58
N LEU A 177 22.13 -12.97 15.04
CA LEU A 177 23.26 -13.89 14.97
C LEU A 177 24.43 -13.26 15.75
N TYR A 178 24.94 -13.97 16.76
CA TYR A 178 26.06 -13.54 17.60
C TYR A 178 25.95 -12.09 18.12
N ASN A 179 24.82 -11.74 18.77
CA ASN A 179 24.53 -10.39 19.30
C ASN A 179 24.53 -9.26 18.26
N ARG A 180 24.50 -9.58 16.97
CA ARG A 180 24.32 -8.61 15.90
C ARG A 180 23.01 -8.87 15.17
N ILE A 181 22.34 -7.78 14.85
CA ILE A 181 21.21 -7.78 13.92
C ILE A 181 21.81 -7.90 12.52
N VAL A 182 21.59 -9.03 11.86
CA VAL A 182 22.08 -9.27 10.50
C VAL A 182 20.89 -9.61 9.62
N PHE A 183 20.89 -9.03 8.41
CA PHE A 183 20.24 -9.70 7.29
C PHE A 183 21.19 -10.82 6.92
N VAL A 184 20.82 -12.08 7.22
CA VAL A 184 21.67 -13.21 6.86
C VAL A 184 21.84 -13.19 5.33
N GLY A 185 23.10 -13.26 4.90
CA GLY A 185 23.50 -13.13 3.51
C GLY A 185 22.70 -14.04 2.61
N VAL A 186 21.91 -13.44 1.74
CA VAL A 186 21.31 -14.10 0.58
C VAL A 186 22.33 -13.91 -0.54
N GLU A 187 23.48 -14.56 -0.44
CA GLU A 187 24.42 -14.65 -1.58
C GLU A 187 23.75 -15.42 -2.74
N GLU A 188 22.77 -16.27 -2.41
CA GLU A 188 21.85 -16.94 -3.33
C GLU A 188 20.42 -16.57 -2.97
N ALA A 189 19.62 -16.12 -3.95
CA ALA A 189 18.19 -15.87 -3.75
C ALA A 189 17.55 -17.14 -3.12
N GLY A 190 16.99 -17.00 -1.92
CA GLY A 190 16.28 -18.10 -1.26
C GLY A 190 15.13 -18.62 -2.13
N GLU A 191 14.67 -19.83 -1.84
CA GLU A 191 13.58 -20.46 -2.60
C GLU A 191 12.33 -19.56 -2.63
N LEU A 192 11.70 -19.47 -3.80
CA LEU A 192 10.48 -18.70 -3.97
C LEU A 192 9.36 -19.33 -3.14
N GLN A 193 8.79 -18.55 -2.22
CA GLN A 193 7.65 -19.00 -1.43
C GLN A 193 6.46 -19.27 -2.36
N THR A 194 5.83 -20.42 -2.17
CA THR A 194 4.59 -20.87 -2.81
C THR A 194 3.50 -21.03 -1.75
N ASP A 195 2.24 -21.12 -2.19
CA ASP A 195 1.12 -21.40 -1.27
C ASP A 195 1.35 -22.70 -0.50
N ASP A 196 1.84 -23.74 -1.19
CA ASP A 196 2.18 -25.03 -0.58
C ASP A 196 3.31 -24.93 0.44
N SER A 197 4.42 -24.25 0.12
CA SER A 197 5.53 -24.09 1.06
C SER A 197 5.11 -23.30 2.30
N PHE A 198 4.21 -22.33 2.13
CA PHE A 198 3.66 -21.54 3.24
C PHE A 198 2.76 -22.40 4.13
N LEU A 199 1.84 -23.18 3.53
CA LEU A 199 0.95 -24.09 4.25
C LEU A 199 1.73 -25.15 5.04
N ARG A 200 2.78 -25.71 4.43
CA ARG A 200 3.67 -26.69 5.09
C ARG A 200 4.63 -26.07 6.11
N ARG A 201 4.66 -24.73 6.22
CA ARG A 201 5.55 -23.98 7.12
C ARG A 201 7.02 -24.31 6.90
N GLU A 202 7.44 -24.44 5.63
CA GLU A 202 8.82 -24.79 5.25
C GLU A 202 9.86 -23.75 5.70
N GLN A 203 9.44 -22.52 6.04
CA GLN A 203 10.29 -21.51 6.69
C GLN A 203 9.80 -21.21 8.12
N PRO A 204 10.11 -22.05 9.13
CA PRO A 204 9.54 -21.92 10.48
C PRO A 204 9.70 -20.54 11.12
N ASP A 205 10.87 -19.90 10.94
CA ASP A 205 11.16 -18.56 11.47
C ASP A 205 10.31 -17.44 10.85
N HIS A 206 9.67 -17.70 9.70
CA HIS A 206 8.75 -16.75 9.08
C HIS A 206 7.38 -16.74 9.75
N HIS A 207 6.95 -17.85 10.37
CA HIS A 207 5.60 -18.01 10.91
C HIS A 207 5.57 -17.67 12.40
N LYS A 208 4.58 -16.88 12.82
CA LYS A 208 4.28 -16.59 14.23
C LYS A 208 3.04 -17.32 14.73
N GLY A 209 2.25 -17.88 13.83
CA GLY A 209 1.02 -18.60 14.10
C GLY A 209 0.34 -19.00 12.79
N THR A 210 -0.90 -19.46 12.90
CA THR A 210 -1.76 -19.77 11.75
C THR A 210 -2.77 -18.63 11.58
N SER A 211 -2.96 -18.15 10.35
CA SER A 211 -3.98 -17.14 10.09
C SER A 211 -5.39 -17.76 10.12
N PRO A 212 -6.40 -17.10 10.71
CA PRO A 212 -7.79 -17.52 10.58
C PRO A 212 -8.26 -17.62 9.12
N LEU A 213 -7.73 -16.75 8.24
CA LEU A 213 -8.03 -16.80 6.80
C LEU A 213 -7.45 -18.04 6.11
N GLU A 214 -6.27 -18.52 6.55
CA GLU A 214 -5.67 -19.76 6.04
C GLU A 214 -6.47 -20.97 6.53
N ARG A 215 -6.83 -20.97 7.81
CA ARG A 215 -7.45 -22.12 8.49
C ARG A 215 -8.92 -22.32 8.11
N ASP A 216 -9.70 -21.24 8.10
CA ASP A 216 -11.17 -21.33 8.07
C ASP A 216 -11.76 -20.98 6.70
N LEU A 217 -11.02 -20.27 5.84
CA LEU A 217 -11.42 -19.92 4.47
C LEU A 217 -10.52 -20.53 3.39
N GLU A 218 -9.50 -21.32 3.80
CA GLU A 218 -8.54 -21.96 2.90
C GLU A 218 -7.87 -20.98 1.92
N ILE A 219 -7.66 -19.73 2.34
CA ILE A 219 -7.10 -18.69 1.46
C ILE A 219 -5.63 -19.00 1.13
N PRO A 220 -5.23 -19.00 -0.15
CA PRO A 220 -3.84 -19.20 -0.53
C PRO A 220 -2.97 -17.98 -0.13
N MET A 221 -2.15 -18.19 0.90
CA MET A 221 -1.48 -17.11 1.64
C MET A 221 -0.36 -16.39 0.87
N VAL A 222 0.09 -16.92 -0.27
CA VAL A 222 1.07 -16.28 -1.16
C VAL A 222 0.38 -15.69 -2.38
N SER A 223 -0.39 -16.47 -3.13
CA SER A 223 -0.94 -16.02 -4.41
C SER A 223 -2.13 -15.07 -4.28
N ALA A 224 -2.95 -15.18 -3.22
CA ALA A 224 -4.05 -14.22 -2.98
C ALA A 224 -3.55 -12.89 -2.39
N PHE A 225 -2.44 -12.89 -1.63
CA PHE A 225 -1.91 -11.68 -1.00
C PHE A 225 -1.07 -10.85 -1.97
N ARG A 226 -1.71 -9.88 -2.63
CA ARG A 226 -1.07 -9.09 -3.68
C ARG A 226 -0.12 -8.05 -3.10
N LEU A 227 1.06 -8.00 -3.70
CA LEU A 227 2.08 -7.02 -3.39
C LEU A 227 1.83 -5.72 -4.15
N ASP A 228 1.69 -4.62 -3.40
CA ASP A 228 1.45 -3.31 -3.98
C ASP A 228 2.74 -2.63 -4.48
N SER A 229 2.72 -2.18 -5.73
CA SER A 229 3.85 -1.52 -6.39
C SER A 229 4.18 -0.15 -5.80
N MET A 230 3.24 0.52 -5.11
CA MET A 230 3.46 1.84 -4.52
C MET A 230 4.60 1.81 -3.50
N HIS A 231 4.60 0.82 -2.62
CA HIS A 231 5.60 0.70 -1.56
C HIS A 231 6.87 -0.03 -2.01
N LEU A 232 6.73 -1.06 -2.84
CA LEU A 232 7.87 -1.88 -3.27
C LEU A 232 8.69 -1.21 -4.37
N LEU A 233 8.03 -0.76 -5.44
CA LEU A 233 8.69 -0.22 -6.62
C LEU A 233 8.92 1.28 -6.49
N HIS A 234 7.86 2.07 -6.31
CA HIS A 234 7.94 3.52 -6.38
C HIS A 234 8.65 4.13 -5.16
N SER A 235 8.09 3.90 -3.97
CA SER A 235 8.67 4.40 -2.71
C SER A 235 9.77 3.50 -2.14
N GLY A 236 9.94 2.30 -2.69
CA GLY A 236 10.99 1.36 -2.32
C GLY A 236 12.20 1.47 -3.25
N VAL A 237 12.25 0.62 -4.28
CA VAL A 237 13.39 0.49 -5.20
C VAL A 237 13.75 1.82 -5.86
N PHE A 238 12.81 2.47 -6.54
CA PHE A 238 13.12 3.66 -7.34
C PHE A 238 13.51 4.86 -6.48
N LYS A 239 12.79 5.11 -5.38
CA LYS A 239 13.19 6.13 -4.40
C LYS A 239 14.62 5.91 -3.91
N ARG A 240 14.97 4.67 -3.51
CA ARG A 240 16.33 4.33 -3.05
C ARG A 240 17.36 4.56 -4.16
N TRP A 241 17.05 4.15 -5.39
CA TRP A 241 17.90 4.35 -6.56
C TRP A 241 18.19 5.84 -6.81
N VAL A 242 17.17 6.71 -6.75
CA VAL A 242 17.38 8.16 -6.89
C VAL A 242 18.18 8.74 -5.73
N LEU A 243 17.86 8.38 -4.49
CA LEU A 243 18.59 8.86 -3.32
C LEU A 243 20.06 8.40 -3.32
N TYR A 244 20.35 7.21 -3.86
CA TYR A 244 21.71 6.73 -4.09
C TYR A 244 22.48 7.66 -5.02
N LEU A 245 21.90 7.99 -6.18
CA LEU A 245 22.51 8.92 -7.14
C LEU A 245 22.72 10.32 -6.54
N LEU A 246 21.77 10.80 -5.74
CA LEU A 246 21.93 12.08 -5.04
C LEU A 246 22.98 11.99 -3.92
N GLY A 247 23.35 10.79 -3.47
CA GLY A 247 24.20 10.60 -2.30
C GLY A 247 23.52 11.08 -1.01
N ASP A 248 22.19 10.97 -0.96
CA ASP A 248 21.31 11.34 0.16
C ASP A 248 20.65 10.09 0.77
N LEU A 249 21.20 8.90 0.51
CA LEU A 249 20.95 7.72 1.34
C LEU A 249 21.55 7.96 2.72
N HIS A 250 20.75 8.53 3.62
CA HIS A 250 21.09 8.56 5.03
C HIS A 250 21.07 7.13 5.57
N ARG A 251 22.24 6.48 5.64
CA ARG A 251 22.47 5.48 6.68
C ARG A 251 22.47 6.26 7.99
N LYS A 252 21.58 5.94 8.93
CA LYS A 252 21.77 6.38 10.31
C LYS A 252 23.09 5.75 10.77
N GLU A 253 24.14 6.56 10.94
CA GLU A 253 25.35 6.11 11.64
C GLU A 253 24.91 5.59 13.01
N THR A 254 25.41 4.42 13.41
CA THR A 254 25.16 3.94 14.77
C THR A 254 25.85 4.85 15.77
N ALA A 255 25.42 4.83 17.04
CA ALA A 255 26.10 5.59 18.10
C ALA A 255 27.59 5.23 18.20
N GLU A 256 27.91 3.96 17.92
CA GLU A 256 29.26 3.41 17.90
C GLU A 256 30.09 3.95 16.72
N GLU A 257 29.52 3.97 15.50
CA GLU A 257 30.15 4.57 14.31
C GLU A 257 30.37 6.08 14.50
N THR A 258 29.43 6.76 15.17
CA THR A 258 29.53 8.19 15.50
C THR A 258 30.68 8.44 16.48
N HIS A 259 30.79 7.64 17.54
CA HIS A 259 31.85 7.73 18.54
C HIS A 259 33.24 7.46 17.93
N ILE A 260 33.36 6.42 17.08
CA ILE A 260 34.59 6.08 16.36
C ILE A 260 34.98 7.23 15.41
N ARG A 261 34.02 7.86 14.73
CA ARG A 261 34.27 9.00 13.85
C ARG A 261 34.74 10.23 14.63
N GLU A 262 34.18 10.50 15.79
CA GLU A 262 34.62 11.60 16.67
C GLU A 262 36.03 11.36 17.21
N MET A 263 36.34 10.14 17.67
CA MET A 263 37.69 9.76 18.09
C MET A 263 38.71 9.92 16.96
N ASN A 264 38.40 9.45 15.75
CA ASN A 264 39.30 9.59 14.60
C ASN A 264 39.51 11.04 14.18
N ARG A 265 38.46 11.88 14.31
CA ARG A 265 38.55 13.32 14.05
C ARG A 265 39.44 14.03 15.07
N ALA A 266 39.35 13.64 16.35
CA ALA A 266 40.20 14.15 17.42
C ALA A 266 41.67 13.72 17.23
N ALA A 267 41.90 12.52 16.70
CA ALA A 267 43.24 11.98 16.42
C ALA A 267 43.87 12.48 15.10
N GLY A 268 43.21 13.38 14.36
CA GLY A 268 43.72 13.87 13.07
C GLY A 268 43.72 12.82 11.94
N VAL A 269 43.12 11.65 12.16
CA VAL A 269 43.05 10.56 11.19
C VAL A 269 41.96 10.90 10.16
N ARG A 270 42.39 11.22 8.94
CA ARG A 270 41.47 11.39 7.81
C ARG A 270 40.91 10.02 7.40
N GLN A 271 39.71 9.69 7.86
CA GLN A 271 39.01 8.53 7.31
C GLN A 271 38.66 8.77 5.83
N PRO A 272 38.78 7.75 4.97
CA PRO A 272 38.23 7.82 3.63
C PRO A 272 36.71 8.03 3.77
N ARG A 273 36.20 9.17 3.31
CA ARG A 273 34.74 9.31 3.14
C ARG A 273 34.31 8.18 2.23
N PHE A 274 33.43 7.30 2.71
CA PHE A 274 32.70 6.41 1.83
C PHE A 274 31.98 7.30 0.81
N ARG A 275 32.55 7.44 -0.38
CA ARG A 275 31.89 8.09 -1.50
C ARG A 275 31.09 6.97 -2.15
N PRO A 276 29.76 7.02 -2.13
CA PRO A 276 28.97 6.08 -2.93
C PRO A 276 29.50 6.17 -4.37
N GLN A 277 30.02 5.07 -4.89
CA GLN A 277 30.52 4.99 -6.27
C GLN A 277 29.30 5.13 -7.19
N GLY A 278 28.93 6.36 -7.55
CA GLY A 278 27.68 6.64 -8.27
C GLY A 278 27.01 7.97 -7.92
N LYS A 279 27.51 8.71 -6.94
CA LYS A 279 27.00 10.06 -6.64
C LYS A 279 27.22 11.01 -7.82
N ILE A 280 26.15 11.64 -8.28
CA ILE A 280 26.21 12.65 -9.34
C ILE A 280 26.77 13.99 -8.82
N SER A 281 27.40 14.75 -9.71
CA SER A 281 28.00 16.05 -9.37
C SER A 281 26.93 17.09 -8.96
N ALA A 282 27.35 18.14 -8.26
CA ALA A 282 26.44 19.24 -7.91
C ALA A 282 25.86 19.93 -9.18
N ALA A 283 26.68 20.06 -10.23
CA ALA A 283 26.23 20.58 -11.52
C ALA A 283 25.15 19.67 -12.16
N ALA A 284 25.35 18.35 -12.10
CA ALA A 284 24.35 17.39 -12.55
C ALA A 284 23.05 17.50 -11.74
N LYS A 285 23.11 17.59 -10.41
CA LYS A 285 21.94 17.82 -9.56
C LYS A 285 21.17 19.09 -9.97
N ASN A 286 21.89 20.19 -10.23
CA ASN A 286 21.29 21.44 -10.66
C ASN A 286 20.62 21.32 -12.04
N SER A 287 21.26 20.65 -12.99
CA SER A 287 20.70 20.40 -14.33
C SER A 287 19.44 19.53 -14.27
N ILE A 288 19.44 18.48 -13.44
CA ILE A 288 18.26 17.66 -13.14
C ILE A 288 17.15 18.52 -12.56
N ASN A 289 17.45 19.35 -11.56
CA ASN A 289 16.47 20.20 -10.90
C ASN A 289 15.86 21.21 -11.89
N ASN A 290 16.68 21.83 -12.76
CA ASN A 290 16.20 22.73 -13.80
C ASN A 290 15.28 22.00 -14.78
N THR A 291 15.67 20.81 -15.24
CA THR A 291 14.85 19.98 -16.14
C THR A 291 13.50 19.63 -15.51
N ILE A 292 13.47 19.30 -14.21
CA ILE A 292 12.24 19.04 -13.46
C ILE A 292 11.32 20.27 -13.47
N LEU A 293 11.88 21.45 -13.23
CA LEU A 293 11.12 22.72 -13.20
C LEU A 293 10.65 23.15 -14.59
N GLU A 294 11.38 22.82 -15.65
CA GLU A 294 10.98 23.05 -17.04
C GLU A 294 9.81 22.15 -17.46
N ILE A 295 9.78 20.90 -17.00
CA ILE A 295 8.69 19.95 -17.29
C ILE A 295 7.43 20.29 -16.48
N ALA A 296 7.58 20.87 -15.28
CA ALA A 296 6.48 21.05 -14.34
C ALA A 296 5.24 21.79 -14.90
N PRO A 297 5.37 22.83 -15.74
CA PRO A 297 4.24 23.52 -16.37
C PRO A 297 3.51 22.68 -17.42
N SER A 298 4.18 21.73 -18.08
CA SER A 298 3.58 20.89 -19.13
C SER A 298 2.89 19.64 -18.59
N VAL A 299 2.95 19.36 -17.28
CA VAL A 299 2.33 18.17 -16.69
C VAL A 299 0.80 18.35 -16.62
N PRO A 300 0.02 17.41 -17.20
CA PRO A 300 -1.44 17.44 -17.15
C PRO A 300 -2.00 17.43 -15.74
N SER A 301 -3.23 17.94 -15.57
CA SER A 301 -3.95 17.93 -14.30
C SER A 301 -4.34 16.53 -13.81
N ASP A 302 -4.30 15.52 -14.68
CA ASP A 302 -4.58 14.12 -14.33
C ASP A 302 -3.56 13.55 -13.34
N PHE A 303 -2.35 14.12 -13.29
CA PHE A 303 -1.37 13.77 -12.28
C PHE A 303 -1.68 14.47 -10.95
N ASN A 304 -1.85 13.68 -9.89
CA ASN A 304 -2.19 14.14 -8.54
C ASN A 304 -1.21 15.20 -7.96
N ARG A 305 0.03 15.25 -8.45
CA ARG A 305 1.02 16.27 -8.07
C ARG A 305 1.81 16.67 -9.32
N ARG A 306 2.25 17.93 -9.37
CA ARG A 306 3.22 18.40 -10.37
C ARG A 306 4.66 18.12 -9.94
N PRO A 307 5.62 18.03 -10.88
CA PRO A 307 7.04 18.00 -10.56
C PRO A 307 7.46 19.22 -9.74
N ARG A 308 8.38 19.01 -8.81
CA ARG A 308 8.92 20.04 -7.92
C ARG A 308 10.36 19.73 -7.58
N SER A 309 11.07 20.73 -7.07
CA SER A 309 12.51 20.67 -6.83
C SER A 309 12.96 19.46 -6.01
N LEU A 310 14.14 18.93 -6.33
CA LEU A 310 14.82 17.90 -5.56
C LEU A 310 15.15 18.33 -4.12
N LEU A 311 15.10 19.61 -3.79
CA LEU A 311 15.18 20.08 -2.39
C LEU A 311 14.11 19.44 -1.50
N TYR A 312 12.97 19.04 -2.07
CA TYR A 312 11.88 18.41 -1.35
C TYR A 312 11.85 16.88 -1.52
N VAL A 313 12.92 16.26 -2.02
CA VAL A 313 12.95 14.83 -2.38
C VAL A 313 12.55 13.90 -1.23
N HIS A 314 12.89 14.26 0.02
CA HIS A 314 12.50 13.49 1.20
C HIS A 314 10.99 13.55 1.51
N PHE A 315 10.29 14.56 0.99
CA PHE A 315 8.85 14.76 1.13
C PHE A 315 8.06 14.31 -0.11
N PHE A 316 8.72 13.71 -1.10
CA PHE A 316 8.04 13.16 -2.27
C PHE A 316 7.15 11.99 -1.84
N LYS A 317 5.91 12.03 -2.31
CA LYS A 317 4.95 10.95 -2.11
C LYS A 317 5.10 9.90 -3.21
N SER A 318 4.61 8.68 -2.97
CA SER A 318 4.70 7.58 -3.93
C SER A 318 4.16 7.90 -5.32
N THR A 319 3.13 8.75 -5.42
CA THR A 319 2.59 9.19 -6.72
C THR A 319 3.56 10.07 -7.52
N GLU A 320 4.44 10.83 -6.85
CA GLU A 320 5.51 11.60 -7.50
C GLU A 320 6.62 10.67 -8.00
N TRP A 321 6.99 9.69 -7.18
CA TRP A 321 7.96 8.64 -7.57
C TRP A 321 7.46 7.84 -8.77
N ARG A 322 6.19 7.44 -8.78
CA ARG A 322 5.55 6.76 -9.93
C ARG A 322 5.60 7.61 -11.18
N ARG A 323 5.21 8.89 -11.10
CA ARG A 323 5.23 9.79 -12.27
C ARG A 323 6.65 9.93 -12.83
N MET A 324 7.62 10.16 -11.95
CA MET A 324 9.01 10.30 -12.35
C MET A 324 9.58 9.00 -12.93
N LEU A 325 9.23 7.83 -12.39
CA LEU A 325 9.67 6.54 -12.94
C LEU A 325 9.08 6.29 -14.32
N LEU A 326 7.77 6.43 -14.47
CA LEU A 326 7.04 5.98 -15.66
C LEU A 326 6.99 7.01 -16.80
N TYR A 327 7.25 8.29 -16.54
CA TYR A 327 7.08 9.35 -17.53
C TYR A 327 8.29 10.30 -17.57
N ASP A 328 8.48 11.11 -16.53
CA ASP A 328 9.40 12.25 -16.57
C ASP A 328 10.88 11.82 -16.60
N GLY A 329 11.19 10.66 -16.00
CA GLY A 329 12.53 10.21 -15.65
C GLY A 329 13.47 10.06 -16.84
N ILE A 330 12.96 9.65 -18.01
CA ILE A 330 13.77 9.57 -19.24
C ILE A 330 14.36 10.94 -19.54
N ARG A 331 13.54 11.99 -19.56
CA ARG A 331 14.00 13.34 -19.87
C ARG A 331 14.86 13.91 -18.74
N ILE A 332 14.47 13.69 -17.49
CA ILE A 332 15.16 14.19 -16.30
C ILE A 332 16.59 13.64 -16.23
N PHE A 333 16.79 12.35 -16.46
CA PHE A 333 18.09 11.70 -16.27
C PHE A 333 18.97 11.67 -17.52
N LYS A 334 18.39 11.79 -18.73
CA LYS A 334 19.17 11.77 -19.98
C LYS A 334 20.22 12.88 -20.00
N ASN A 335 21.47 12.50 -20.24
CA ASN A 335 22.66 13.37 -20.23
C ASN A 335 22.99 14.05 -18.89
N ASN A 336 22.21 13.80 -17.84
CA ASN A 336 22.41 14.39 -16.52
C ASN A 336 22.99 13.41 -15.50
N ILE A 337 23.06 12.11 -15.82
CA ILE A 337 23.65 11.06 -14.98
C ILE A 337 24.64 10.20 -15.80
N PRO A 338 25.53 9.41 -15.17
CA PRO A 338 26.45 8.54 -15.88
C PRO A 338 25.73 7.58 -16.86
N PRO A 339 26.30 7.28 -18.04
CA PRO A 339 25.63 6.46 -19.05
C PRO A 339 25.17 5.08 -18.56
N ASN A 340 25.97 4.42 -17.72
CA ASN A 340 25.60 3.11 -17.16
C ASN A 340 24.43 3.21 -16.19
N ALA A 341 24.40 4.25 -15.34
CA ALA A 341 23.27 4.51 -14.47
C ALA A 341 22.00 4.83 -15.28
N PHE A 342 22.12 5.57 -16.38
CA PHE A 342 20.99 5.83 -17.27
C PHE A 342 20.47 4.54 -17.95
N LYS A 343 21.36 3.66 -18.42
CA LYS A 343 20.96 2.35 -18.97
C LYS A 343 20.23 1.50 -17.92
N ASN A 344 20.77 1.41 -16.70
CA ASN A 344 20.12 0.70 -15.60
C ASN A 344 18.75 1.30 -15.24
N PHE A 345 18.62 2.63 -15.22
CA PHE A 345 17.32 3.30 -15.10
C PHE A 345 16.35 2.91 -16.21
N LEU A 346 16.81 2.86 -17.47
CA LEU A 346 15.96 2.49 -18.59
C LEU A 346 15.43 1.06 -18.46
N LEU A 347 16.21 0.12 -17.93
CA LEU A 347 15.73 -1.24 -17.64
C LEU A 347 14.58 -1.19 -16.63
N LEU A 348 14.78 -0.52 -15.49
CA LEU A 348 13.72 -0.35 -14.48
C LEU A 348 12.48 0.34 -15.05
N HIS A 349 12.67 1.42 -15.80
CA HIS A 349 11.59 2.16 -16.46
C HIS A 349 10.81 1.26 -17.41
N CYS A 350 11.48 0.58 -18.35
CA CYS A 350 10.84 -0.25 -19.37
C CYS A 350 10.05 -1.39 -18.76
N GLY A 351 10.66 -2.16 -17.86
CA GLY A 351 9.97 -3.27 -17.17
C GLY A 351 8.75 -2.77 -16.39
N SER A 352 8.93 -1.69 -15.62
CA SER A 352 7.83 -1.09 -14.84
C SER A 352 6.71 -0.53 -15.73
N TYR A 353 7.06 0.08 -16.87
CA TYR A 353 6.10 0.68 -17.80
C TYR A 353 5.26 -0.39 -18.49
N ILE A 354 5.89 -1.48 -18.94
CA ILE A 354 5.18 -2.62 -19.55
C ILE A 354 4.14 -3.19 -18.56
N LEU A 355 4.57 -3.50 -17.33
CA LEU A 355 3.70 -4.08 -16.31
C LEU A 355 2.62 -3.11 -15.81
N SER A 356 2.85 -1.80 -15.93
CA SER A 356 1.88 -0.77 -15.54
C SER A 356 0.91 -0.38 -16.67
N SER A 357 1.16 -0.80 -17.90
CA SER A 357 0.35 -0.44 -19.07
C SER A 357 -0.85 -1.39 -19.21
N PRO A 358 -2.10 -0.88 -19.16
CA PRO A 358 -3.29 -1.71 -19.33
C PRO A 358 -3.38 -2.45 -20.67
N GLN A 359 -2.61 -2.00 -21.67
CA GLN A 359 -2.57 -2.61 -23.01
C GLN A 359 -1.45 -3.65 -23.10
N LEU A 360 -0.23 -3.30 -22.66
CA LEU A 360 0.94 -4.18 -22.82
C LEU A 360 0.87 -5.39 -21.88
N VAL A 361 0.35 -5.22 -20.67
CA VAL A 361 0.24 -6.31 -19.69
C VAL A 361 -0.72 -7.43 -20.11
N ARG A 362 -1.51 -7.23 -21.17
CA ARG A 362 -2.41 -8.27 -21.71
C ARG A 362 -1.69 -9.25 -22.64
N ASP A 363 -0.49 -8.91 -23.12
CA ASP A 363 0.32 -9.78 -23.97
C ASP A 363 1.33 -10.50 -23.10
N GLU A 364 1.21 -11.83 -23.01
CA GLU A 364 2.10 -12.68 -22.20
C GLU A 364 3.57 -12.50 -22.60
N ARG A 365 3.86 -12.26 -23.89
CA ARG A 365 5.23 -12.02 -24.36
C ARG A 365 5.81 -10.73 -23.79
N MET A 366 4.96 -9.72 -23.58
CA MET A 366 5.37 -8.47 -22.96
C MET A 366 5.62 -8.65 -21.46
N ILE A 367 4.85 -9.50 -20.78
CA ILE A 367 5.11 -9.88 -19.38
C ILE A 367 6.47 -10.56 -19.28
N THR A 368 6.73 -11.58 -20.11
CA THR A 368 8.03 -12.27 -20.14
C THR A 368 9.18 -11.31 -20.46
N ALA A 369 8.99 -10.39 -21.42
CA ALA A 369 9.99 -9.38 -21.72
C ALA A 369 10.27 -8.46 -20.52
N ALA A 370 9.23 -8.02 -19.81
CA ALA A 370 9.38 -7.20 -18.62
C ALA A 370 10.14 -7.93 -17.51
N GLU A 371 9.87 -9.22 -17.31
CA GLU A 371 10.60 -10.06 -16.35
C GLU A 371 12.10 -10.13 -16.69
N LEU A 372 12.44 -10.44 -17.95
CA LEU A 372 13.84 -10.46 -18.41
C LEU A 372 14.53 -9.10 -18.22
N ILE A 373 13.84 -8.02 -18.55
CA ILE A 373 14.36 -6.64 -18.38
C ILE A 373 14.61 -6.32 -16.90
N LEU A 374 13.71 -6.73 -16.00
CA LEU A 374 13.85 -6.48 -14.56
C LEU A 374 14.94 -7.37 -13.93
N ASN A 375 15.12 -8.60 -14.41
CA ASN A 375 16.24 -9.45 -14.01
C ASN A 375 17.58 -8.82 -14.42
N GLU A 376 17.67 -8.29 -15.64
CA GLU A 376 18.86 -7.55 -16.10
C GLU A 376 19.07 -6.24 -15.31
N PHE A 377 18.00 -5.54 -14.91
CA PHE A 377 18.11 -4.39 -14.00
C PHE A 377 18.78 -4.79 -12.69
N VAL A 378 18.40 -5.92 -12.09
CA VAL A 378 19.02 -6.41 -10.85
C VAL A 378 20.46 -6.83 -11.10
N ALA A 379 20.73 -7.62 -12.15
CA ALA A 379 22.08 -8.10 -12.47
C ALA A 379 23.08 -6.98 -12.79
N SER A 380 22.61 -5.89 -13.42
CA SER A 380 23.42 -4.72 -13.75
C SER A 380 23.55 -3.69 -12.62
N SER A 381 22.90 -3.93 -11.48
CA SER A 381 22.96 -3.07 -10.29
C SER A 381 24.14 -3.46 -9.40
N VAL A 382 25.33 -2.93 -9.70
CA VAL A 382 26.56 -3.08 -8.89
C VAL A 382 27.02 -1.74 -8.34
#